data_AF-A0A0F2SHY1-F1
#
_entry.id   AF-A0A0F2SHY1-F1
#
_cell.length_a   1.000
_cell.length_b   1.000
_cell.length_c   1.000
_cell.angle_alpha   90.00
_cell.angle_beta   90.00
_cell.angle_gamma   90.00
#
_symmetry.space_group_name_H-M   'P 1'
#
loop_
_entity.id
_entity.type
_entity.pdbx_description
1 polymer ?
#
loop_
_entity_poly.entity_id
_entity_poly.type
_entity_poly.pdbx_seq_one_letter_code
_entity_poly.pdbx_strand_id
1 'polypeptide(L)'
;MASLTKTEQTALDRTIQHICDVCRDNLISVILYGSKARGDSLPESDIDIMILVRNRDKVDRDKLYDFLLLDDVGYDINISLNIYEGEYFNQLSTMHVPFVKNVLKEGELQGMGEGDFCWAM
;
A
#
# COMPACT_ATOMS: atom_id res chain seq x y z
N MET A 1 3.34 -4.79 15.40
CA MET A 1 4.52 -4.75 14.52
C MET A 1 4.27 -5.78 13.47
N ALA A 2 4.37 -5.38 12.20
CA ALA A 2 4.10 -6.25 11.09
C ALA A 2 4.86 -7.59 11.20
N SER A 3 4.17 -8.68 10.83
CA SER A 3 4.72 -10.03 10.80
C SER A 3 5.04 -10.41 9.36
N LEU A 4 6.18 -9.93 8.86
CA LEU A 4 6.71 -10.25 7.54
C LEU A 4 7.97 -11.12 7.67
N THR A 5 8.04 -12.20 6.89
CA THR A 5 9.25 -12.96 6.64
C THR A 5 10.25 -12.12 5.84
N LYS A 6 11.51 -12.56 5.78
CA LYS A 6 12.53 -11.87 4.98
C LYS A 6 12.18 -11.79 3.49
N THR A 7 11.56 -12.83 2.96
CA THR A 7 11.14 -12.87 1.55
C THR A 7 9.99 -11.89 1.30
N GLU A 8 8.98 -11.87 2.18
CA GLU A 8 7.87 -10.90 2.11
C GLU A 8 8.34 -9.46 2.26
N GLN A 9 9.29 -9.19 3.17
CA GLN A 9 9.88 -7.87 3.28
C GLN A 9 10.59 -7.47 1.98
N THR A 10 11.33 -8.39 1.36
CA THR A 10 12.02 -8.13 0.09
C THR A 10 11.04 -7.86 -1.05
N ALA A 11 9.94 -8.62 -1.14
CA ALA A 11 8.89 -8.41 -2.13
C ALA A 11 8.17 -7.07 -1.92
N LEU A 12 7.87 -6.73 -0.66
CA LEU A 12 7.29 -5.45 -0.28
C LEU A 12 8.21 -4.27 -0.68
N ASP A 13 9.50 -4.34 -0.36
CA ASP A 13 10.47 -3.28 -0.68
C ASP A 13 10.58 -3.06 -2.20
N ARG A 14 10.63 -4.15 -2.98
CA ARG A 14 10.66 -4.09 -4.45
C ARG A 14 9.38 -3.50 -5.04
N THR A 15 8.24 -3.87 -4.45
CA THR A 15 6.93 -3.34 -4.84
C THR A 15 6.82 -1.85 -4.54
N ILE A 16 7.26 -1.40 -3.35
CA ILE A 16 7.28 0.01 -2.97
C ILE A 16 8.16 0.80 -3.94
N GLN A 17 9.35 0.29 -4.27
CA GLN A 17 10.24 0.96 -5.22
C GLN A 17 9.58 1.12 -6.60
N HIS A 18 8.94 0.07 -7.11
CA HIS A 18 8.23 0.12 -8.39
C HIS A 18 7.05 1.10 -8.35
N ILE A 19 6.28 1.12 -7.25
CA ILE A 19 5.20 2.10 -7.03
C ILE A 19 5.75 3.53 -7.07
N CYS A 20 6.88 3.80 -6.39
CA CYS A 20 7.52 5.11 -6.41
C CYS A 20 7.94 5.53 -7.84
N ASP A 21 8.50 4.60 -8.62
CA ASP A 21 8.96 4.89 -9.98
C ASP A 21 7.82 5.16 -10.97
N VAL A 22 6.70 4.44 -10.81
CA VAL A 22 5.50 4.58 -11.64
C VAL A 22 4.69 5.83 -11.26
N CYS A 23 4.49 6.06 -9.96
CA CYS A 23 3.63 7.15 -9.47
C CYS A 23 4.36 8.49 -9.29
N ARG A 24 5.67 8.48 -9.02
CA ARG A 24 6.51 9.70 -8.89
C ARG A 24 5.88 10.77 -7.99
N ASP A 25 5.76 12.00 -8.50
CA ASP A 25 5.19 13.17 -7.85
C ASP A 25 3.69 13.04 -7.54
N ASN A 26 3.01 12.10 -8.19
CA ASN A 26 1.60 11.80 -7.94
C ASN A 26 1.40 10.93 -6.69
N LEU A 27 2.43 10.25 -6.19
CA LEU A 27 2.35 9.44 -4.96
C LEU A 27 2.31 10.34 -3.73
N ILE A 28 1.38 10.06 -2.82
CA ILE A 28 1.27 10.73 -1.51
C ILE A 28 1.84 9.80 -0.44
N SER A 29 1.34 8.56 -0.37
CA SER A 29 1.78 7.59 0.64
C SER A 29 1.59 6.15 0.19
N VAL A 30 2.36 5.25 0.81
CA VAL A 30 2.20 3.79 0.74
C VAL A 30 1.98 3.27 2.15
N ILE A 31 0.88 2.54 2.35
CA ILE A 31 0.41 2.07 3.66
C ILE A 31 0.24 0.55 3.59
N LEU A 32 0.97 -0.19 4.43
CA LEU A 32 0.73 -1.60 4.68
C LEU A 32 -0.40 -1.71 5.71
N TYR A 33 -1.41 -2.52 5.45
CA TYR A 33 -2.50 -2.74 6.43
C TYR A 33 -2.86 -4.23 6.49
N GLY A 34 -3.96 -4.56 7.17
CA GLY A 34 -4.47 -5.92 7.20
C GLY A 34 -3.69 -6.85 8.11
N SER A 35 -3.81 -8.15 7.86
CA SER A 35 -3.37 -9.18 8.82
C SER A 35 -1.85 -9.18 9.05
N LYS A 36 -1.05 -8.92 8.00
CA LYS A 36 0.40 -8.81 8.10
C LYS A 36 0.80 -7.60 8.95
N ALA A 37 0.13 -6.46 8.81
CA ALA A 37 0.37 -5.27 9.65
C ALA A 37 -0.03 -5.49 11.11
N ARG A 38 -1.20 -6.12 11.35
CA ARG A 38 -1.67 -6.43 12.71
C ARG A 38 -0.81 -7.48 13.44
N GLY A 39 -0.11 -8.33 12.69
CA GLY A 39 0.69 -9.42 13.24
C GLY A 39 -0.13 -10.67 13.60
N ASP A 40 -1.37 -10.77 13.09
CA ASP A 40 -2.27 -11.92 13.26
C ASP A 40 -2.43 -12.75 11.96
N SER A 41 -1.53 -12.54 11.00
CA SER A 41 -1.50 -13.23 9.71
C SER A 41 -1.16 -14.72 9.83
N LEU A 42 -1.71 -15.50 8.91
CA LEU A 42 -1.26 -16.85 8.60
C LEU A 42 -0.13 -16.81 7.56
N PRO A 43 0.62 -17.91 7.36
CA PRO A 43 1.64 -17.99 6.31
C PRO A 43 1.08 -17.62 4.92
N GLU A 44 -0.10 -18.15 4.58
CA GLU A 44 -0.81 -17.95 3.30
C GLU A 44 -1.51 -16.58 3.18
N SER A 45 -1.33 -15.68 4.15
CA SER A 45 -2.01 -14.38 4.11
C SER A 45 -1.35 -13.44 3.10
N ASP A 46 -2.17 -12.74 2.33
CA ASP A 46 -1.74 -11.69 1.41
C ASP A 46 -1.04 -10.53 2.15
N ILE A 47 -0.22 -9.78 1.41
CA ILE A 47 0.32 -8.47 1.83
C ILE A 47 -0.62 -7.38 1.28
N ASP A 48 -1.40 -6.76 2.16
CA ASP A 48 -2.34 -5.69 1.80
C ASP A 48 -1.67 -4.32 1.76
N ILE A 49 -1.60 -3.71 0.58
CA ILE A 49 -1.00 -2.39 0.37
C ILE A 49 -2.07 -1.41 -0.15
N MET A 50 -2.11 -0.23 0.45
CA MET A 50 -2.86 0.90 -0.08
C MET A 50 -1.90 2.01 -0.48
N ILE A 51 -2.10 2.60 -1.66
CA ILE A 51 -1.44 3.83 -2.06
C ILE A 51 -2.44 4.96 -2.12
N LEU A 52 -2.03 6.12 -1.58
CA LEU A 52 -2.73 7.37 -1.77
C LEU A 52 -2.01 8.16 -2.87
N VAL A 53 -2.78 8.66 -3.84
CA VAL A 53 -2.28 9.46 -4.95
C VAL A 53 -3.03 10.79 -5.06
N ARG A 54 -2.45 11.78 -5.75
CA ARG A 54 -3.11 13.08 -5.97
C ARG A 54 -4.21 12.97 -7.03
N ASN A 55 -3.97 12.22 -8.10
CA ASN A 55 -4.93 11.98 -9.17
C ASN A 55 -4.80 10.52 -9.64
N ARG A 56 -5.88 9.75 -9.51
CA ARG A 56 -5.88 8.31 -9.81
C ARG A 56 -5.83 8.00 -11.31
N ASP A 57 -6.26 8.93 -12.16
CA ASP A 57 -6.23 8.78 -13.63
C ASP A 57 -4.82 8.97 -14.21
N LYS A 58 -3.91 9.57 -13.43
CA LYS A 58 -2.49 9.68 -13.79
C LYS A 58 -1.65 8.45 -13.44
N VAL A 59 -2.24 7.46 -12.80
CA VAL A 59 -1.54 6.23 -12.41
C VAL A 59 -1.60 5.24 -13.56
N ASP A 60 -0.43 4.80 -14.03
CA ASP A 60 -0.31 3.69 -14.98
C ASP A 60 -0.57 2.37 -14.24
N ARG A 61 -1.86 2.00 -14.15
CA ARG A 61 -2.30 0.83 -13.38
C ARG A 61 -1.82 -0.47 -13.99
N ASP A 62 -1.75 -0.56 -15.31
CA ASP A 62 -1.31 -1.75 -16.01
C ASP A 62 0.15 -2.06 -15.62
N LYS A 63 1.04 -1.05 -15.60
CA LYS A 63 2.41 -1.24 -15.10
C LYS A 63 2.50 -1.68 -13.64
N LEU A 64 1.60 -1.22 -12.77
CA LEU A 64 1.59 -1.65 -11.37
C LEU A 64 1.18 -3.12 -11.27
N TYR A 65 0.04 -3.48 -11.87
CA TYR A 65 -0.47 -4.85 -11.77
C TYR A 65 0.38 -5.86 -12.55
N ASP A 66 0.95 -5.49 -13.69
CA ASP A 66 1.90 -6.34 -14.43
C ASP A 66 3.12 -6.69 -13.58
N PHE A 67 3.64 -5.75 -12.80
CA PHE A 67 4.75 -6.01 -11.89
C PHE A 67 4.34 -6.96 -10.75
N LEU A 68 3.17 -6.75 -10.15
CA LEU A 68 2.67 -7.61 -9.07
C LEU A 68 2.49 -9.05 -9.56
N LEU A 69 1.94 -9.24 -10.77
CA LEU A 69 1.79 -10.56 -11.37
C LEU A 69 3.13 -11.22 -11.69
N LEU A 70 4.13 -10.45 -12.12
CA LEU A 70 5.46 -10.99 -12.42
C LEU A 70 6.24 -11.38 -11.15
N ASP A 71 6.11 -10.62 -10.06
CA ASP A 71 6.81 -10.92 -8.80
C ASP A 71 6.15 -12.09 -8.05
N ASP A 72 4.83 -12.28 -8.19
CA ASP A 72 4.06 -13.44 -7.70
C ASP A 72 4.48 -14.77 -8.36
N VAL A 73 4.99 -14.74 -9.61
CA VAL A 73 5.44 -15.96 -10.29
C VAL A 73 6.74 -16.53 -9.69
N GLY A 74 7.50 -15.74 -8.92
CA GLY A 74 8.77 -16.16 -8.31
C GLY A 74 8.68 -16.57 -6.86
N TYR A 75 7.67 -16.10 -6.14
CA TYR A 75 7.48 -16.27 -4.71
C TYR A 75 5.98 -16.47 -4.47
N ASP A 76 5.61 -17.47 -3.66
CA ASP A 76 4.21 -17.73 -3.24
C ASP A 76 3.71 -16.60 -2.31
N ILE A 77 3.69 -15.37 -2.83
CA ILE A 77 3.48 -14.11 -2.12
C ILE A 77 2.51 -13.29 -2.94
N ASN A 78 1.28 -13.25 -2.46
CA ASN A 78 0.23 -12.46 -3.06
C ASN A 78 0.19 -11.04 -2.46
N ILE A 79 0.26 -10.01 -3.30
CA ILE A 79 0.18 -8.61 -2.90
C ILE A 79 -1.14 -8.00 -3.40
N SER A 80 -1.97 -7.58 -2.46
CA SER A 80 -3.24 -6.91 -2.73
C SER A 80 -3.06 -5.39 -2.75
N LEU A 81 -3.14 -4.76 -3.94
CA LEU A 81 -2.94 -3.31 -4.11
C LEU A 81 -4.26 -2.55 -4.28
N ASN A 82 -4.50 -1.59 -3.38
CA ASN A 82 -5.60 -0.62 -3.45
C ASN A 82 -5.09 0.79 -3.74
N ILE A 83 -5.75 1.49 -4.67
CA ILE A 83 -5.35 2.84 -5.13
C ILE A 83 -6.48 3.84 -4.85
N TYR A 84 -6.22 4.83 -4.02
CA TYR A 84 -7.18 5.88 -3.67
C TYR A 84 -6.61 7.27 -3.91
N GLU A 85 -7.48 8.21 -4.28
CA GLU A 85 -7.11 9.63 -4.20
C GLU A 85 -7.11 10.07 -2.73
N GLY A 86 -6.11 10.85 -2.33
CA GLY A 86 -5.97 11.30 -0.95
C GLY A 86 -7.18 12.07 -0.45
N GLU A 87 -7.75 12.96 -1.28
CA GLU A 87 -8.95 13.72 -0.92
C GLU A 87 -10.17 12.84 -0.71
N TYR A 88 -10.38 11.86 -1.60
CA TYR A 88 -11.48 10.92 -1.48
C TYR A 88 -11.33 10.02 -0.25
N PHE A 89 -10.13 9.55 0.04
CA PHE A 89 -9.85 8.77 1.25
C PHE A 89 -10.15 9.58 2.53
N ASN A 90 -9.77 10.86 2.55
CA ASN A 90 -10.09 11.76 3.66
C ASN A 90 -11.62 11.94 3.83
N GLN A 91 -12.36 12.10 2.74
CA GLN A 91 -13.84 12.16 2.80
C GLN A 91 -14.43 10.88 3.40
N LEU A 92 -13.98 9.70 2.96
CA LEU A 92 -14.45 8.43 3.51
C LEU A 92 -14.12 8.27 5.00
N SER A 93 -13.01 8.84 5.45
CA SER A 93 -12.64 8.91 6.89
C SER A 93 -13.69 9.72 7.67
N THR A 94 -14.08 10.90 7.19
CA THR A 94 -15.12 11.72 7.84
C THR A 94 -16.49 11.04 7.88
N MET A 95 -16.79 10.20 6.90
CA MET A 95 -18.01 9.39 6.84
C MET A 95 -17.93 8.11 7.68
N HIS A 96 -16.82 7.89 8.40
CA HIS A 96 -16.65 6.77 9.33
C HIS A 96 -16.75 5.39 8.65
N VAL A 97 -16.39 5.29 7.38
CA VAL A 97 -16.43 4.04 6.61
C VAL A 97 -15.56 2.98 7.29
N PRO A 98 -16.08 1.77 7.60
CA PRO A 98 -15.36 0.77 8.38
C PRO A 98 -13.98 0.40 7.80
N PHE A 99 -13.88 0.26 6.48
CA PHE A 99 -12.61 -0.03 5.80
C PHE A 99 -11.54 1.04 6.09
N VAL A 100 -11.88 2.31 5.92
CA VAL A 100 -10.94 3.43 6.15
C VAL A 100 -10.52 3.51 7.62
N LYS A 101 -11.44 3.25 8.55
CA LYS A 101 -11.10 3.15 9.98
C LYS A 101 -10.07 2.06 10.26
N ASN A 102 -10.23 0.88 9.65
CA ASN A 102 -9.30 -0.22 9.84
C ASN A 102 -7.92 0.14 9.28
N VAL A 103 -7.86 0.71 8.07
CA VAL A 103 -6.59 1.16 7.48
C VAL A 103 -5.92 2.23 8.33
N LEU A 104 -6.66 3.20 8.86
CA LEU A 104 -6.10 4.23 9.75
C LEU A 104 -5.65 3.69 11.10
N LYS A 105 -6.31 2.64 11.61
CA LYS A 105 -5.99 2.03 12.91
C LYS A 105 -4.83 1.04 12.84
N GLU A 106 -4.74 0.31 11.74
CA GLU A 106 -3.83 -0.82 11.56
C GLU A 106 -2.65 -0.50 10.64
N GLY A 107 -2.74 0.59 9.88
CA GLY A 107 -1.81 0.93 8.83
C GLY A 107 -0.43 1.27 9.35
N GLU A 108 0.59 0.64 8.78
CA GLU A 108 2.00 0.99 8.96
C GLU A 108 2.50 1.71 7.69
N LEU A 109 2.97 2.95 7.83
CA LEU A 109 3.51 3.75 6.73
C LEU A 109 4.82 3.14 6.21
N GLN A 110 4.91 2.87 4.91
CA GLN A 110 6.07 2.23 4.29
C GLN A 110 6.88 3.18 3.39
N GLY A 111 6.26 4.25 2.88
CA GLY A 111 6.93 5.22 2.01
C GLY A 111 6.09 6.48 1.76
N MET A 112 6.77 7.57 1.39
CA MET A 112 6.17 8.87 1.06
C MET A 112 6.66 9.32 -0.31
N GLY A 113 5.80 9.94 -1.11
CA GLY A 113 6.24 10.67 -2.30
C GLY A 113 6.98 11.96 -1.90
N GLU A 114 7.92 12.41 -2.72
CA GLU A 114 8.55 13.71 -2.51
C GLU A 114 7.49 14.83 -2.62
N GLY A 115 7.19 15.48 -1.49
CA GLY A 115 6.28 16.63 -1.44
C GLY A 115 5.41 16.67 -0.18
N ASP A 116 5.90 17.40 0.83
CA ASP A 116 5.24 18.01 1.98
C ASP A 116 3.79 17.60 2.28
N PHE A 117 3.59 16.57 3.11
CA PHE A 117 2.48 16.49 4.06
C PHE A 117 2.93 15.77 5.34
N CYS A 118 3.25 16.57 6.35
CA CYS A 118 3.37 16.26 7.78
C CYS A 118 1.93 16.33 8.37
N TRP A 119 1.37 15.50 9.24
CA TRP A 119 1.75 14.68 10.42
C TRP A 119 0.65 13.59 10.59
N ALA A 120 0.51 12.72 11.60
CA ALA A 120 1.07 12.57 12.94
C ALA A 120 0.83 11.13 13.40
N MET A 121 1.53 10.77 14.49
CA MET A 121 1.37 9.57 15.33
C MET A 121 -0.05 9.04 15.50
#